data_AF-A0A416I3G7-F1
#
_entry.id   AF-A0A416I3G7-F1
#
_cell.length_a   1.000
_cell.length_b   1.000
_cell.length_c   1.000
_cell.angle_alpha   90.00
_cell.angle_beta   90.00
_cell.angle_gamma   90.00
#
_symmetry.space_group_name_H-M   'P 1'
#
loop_
_entity.id
_entity.type
_entity.pdbx_description
1 polymer ?
#
loop_
_entity_poly.entity_id
_entity_poly.type
_entity_poly.pdbx_seq_one_letter_code
_entity_poly.pdbx_strand_id
1 'polypeptide(L)'
;MDNIKYKTFEDVTEVYGKTNLCRICNIRQIITYAKLGVQPVWIDEGYGGKLIAFYFIPETKVAWKYWLENRPDNGQAATEAGRDNSSSAGWE
;
A
#
# COMPACT_ATOMS: atom_id res chain seq x y z
N MET A 1 -18.74 -14.45 8.67
CA MET A 1 -17.42 -14.83 8.11
C MET A 1 -16.53 -15.22 9.27
N ASP A 2 -15.98 -16.42 9.26
CA ASP A 2 -14.89 -16.75 10.19
C ASP A 2 -13.70 -15.86 9.87
N ASN A 3 -13.15 -15.18 10.89
CA ASN A 3 -11.93 -14.39 10.75
C ASN A 3 -10.76 -15.37 10.54
N ILE A 4 -10.46 -15.69 9.27
CA ILE A 4 -9.26 -16.44 8.92
C ILE A 4 -8.07 -15.61 9.39
N LYS A 5 -7.38 -16.09 10.43
CA LYS A 5 -6.11 -15.52 10.87
C LYS A 5 -5.00 -16.18 10.07
N TYR A 6 -4.54 -15.50 9.03
CA TYR A 6 -3.32 -15.90 8.30
C TYR A 6 -2.14 -15.92 9.27
N LYS A 7 -1.35 -17.00 9.24
CA LYS A 7 -0.21 -17.18 10.16
C LYS A 7 1.10 -16.72 9.53
N THR A 8 1.18 -16.79 8.21
CA THR A 8 2.36 -16.43 7.44
C THR A 8 1.97 -15.54 6.25
N PHE A 9 2.96 -14.87 5.67
CA PHE A 9 2.73 -14.11 4.44
C PHE A 9 2.44 -15.04 3.26
N GLU A 10 2.99 -16.26 3.27
CA GLU A 10 2.71 -17.29 2.27
C GLU A 10 1.21 -17.59 2.17
N ASP A 11 0.52 -17.77 3.31
CA ASP A 11 -0.93 -17.98 3.36
C ASP A 11 -1.69 -16.85 2.65
N VAL A 12 -1.25 -15.60 2.86
CA VAL A 12 -1.85 -14.41 2.25
C VAL A 12 -1.64 -14.42 0.73
N THR A 13 -0.44 -14.78 0.28
CA THR A 13 -0.14 -14.86 -1.16
C THR A 13 -0.88 -15.99 -1.87
N GLU A 14 -1.15 -17.10 -1.19
CA GLU A 14 -1.95 -18.22 -1.71
C GLU A 14 -3.41 -17.80 -1.90
N VAL A 15 -3.99 -17.09 -0.91
CA VAL A 15 -5.41 -16.71 -0.93
C VAL A 15 -5.69 -15.55 -1.87
N TYR A 16 -4.89 -14.48 -1.80
CA TYR A 16 -5.15 -13.28 -2.59
C TYR A 16 -4.49 -13.33 -3.97
N GLY A 17 -3.47 -14.17 -4.14
CA GLY A 17 -2.63 -14.19 -5.32
C GLY A 17 -1.58 -13.08 -5.26
N LYS A 18 -0.30 -13.46 -5.42
CA LYS A 18 0.84 -12.55 -5.34
C LYS A 18 0.73 -11.31 -6.23
N THR A 19 0.14 -11.43 -7.42
CA THR A 19 -0.07 -10.33 -8.37
C THR A 19 -1.17 -9.36 -7.96
N ASN A 20 -2.09 -9.79 -7.09
CA ASN A 20 -3.18 -8.97 -6.58
C ASN A 20 -2.85 -8.28 -5.26
N LEU A 21 -1.61 -8.39 -4.78
CA LEU A 21 -1.16 -7.73 -3.56
C LEU A 21 -0.29 -6.52 -3.91
N CYS A 22 -0.66 -5.37 -3.37
CA CYS A 22 0.13 -4.15 -3.46
C CYS A 22 0.80 -3.88 -2.13
N ARG A 23 2.11 -3.66 -2.18
CA ARG A 23 2.92 -3.37 -1.01
C ARG A 23 3.14 -1.86 -0.90
N ILE A 24 2.77 -1.30 0.25
CA ILE A 24 2.90 0.12 0.56
C ILE A 24 3.82 0.27 1.78
N CYS A 25 4.84 1.11 1.66
CA CYS A 25 5.77 1.46 2.74
C CYS A 25 5.68 2.94 3.17
N ASN A 26 4.86 3.73 2.48
CA ASN A 26 4.62 5.14 2.85
C ASN A 26 3.58 5.19 3.98
N ILE A 27 4.03 5.55 5.19
CA ILE A 27 3.17 5.62 6.38
C ILE A 27 1.99 6.59 6.21
N ARG A 28 2.16 7.69 5.47
CA ARG A 28 1.08 8.66 5.22
C ARG A 28 -0.02 8.02 4.37
N GLN A 29 0.37 7.26 3.35
CA GLN A 29 -0.58 6.53 2.50
C GLN A 29 -1.32 5.45 3.30
N ILE A 30 -0.61 4.69 4.14
CA ILE A 30 -1.20 3.67 5.03
C ILE A 30 -2.25 4.31 5.95
N ILE A 31 -1.93 5.44 6.58
CA ILE A 31 -2.87 6.17 7.45
C ILE A 31 -4.08 6.67 6.65
N THR A 32 -3.89 7.20 5.44
CA THR A 32 -5.00 7.62 4.58
C THR A 32 -5.92 6.47 4.25
N TYR A 33 -5.38 5.30 3.88
CA TYR A 33 -6.19 4.13 3.55
C TYR A 33 -6.99 3.67 4.77
N ALA A 34 -6.38 3.66 5.96
CA ALA A 34 -7.07 3.33 7.20
C ALA A 34 -8.24 4.29 7.50
N LYS A 35 -8.06 5.60 7.25
CA LYS A 35 -9.13 6.61 7.39
C LYS A 35 -10.28 6.40 6.39
N LEU A 36 -9.98 5.84 5.21
CA LEU A 36 -10.98 5.47 4.19
C LEU A 36 -11.63 4.11 4.46
N GLY A 37 -11.32 3.46 5.59
CA GLY A 37 -11.85 2.14 5.94
C GLY A 37 -11.18 0.98 5.21
N VAL A 38 -10.10 1.22 4.47
CA VAL A 38 -9.34 0.18 3.76
C VAL A 38 -8.21 -0.32 4.65
N GLN A 39 -8.31 -1.58 5.05
CA GLN A 39 -7.34 -2.25 5.92
C GLN A 39 -6.34 -3.07 5.10
N PRO A 40 -5.07 -3.17 5.54
CA PRO A 40 -4.13 -4.10 4.94
C PRO A 40 -4.49 -5.54 5.28
N VAL A 41 -4.21 -6.46 4.36
CA VAL A 41 -4.37 -7.91 4.55
C VAL A 41 -3.18 -8.52 5.29
N TRP A 42 -2.01 -7.85 5.23
CA TRP A 42 -0.81 -8.23 5.96
C TRP A 42 0.01 -7.00 6.33
N ILE A 43 0.64 -7.02 7.51
CA ILE A 43 1.55 -5.98 7.97
C ILE A 43 2.84 -6.68 8.37
N ASP A 44 3.97 -6.10 7.96
CA ASP A 44 5.30 -6.62 8.28
C ASP A 44 6.29 -5.48 8.49
N GLU A 45 7.47 -5.82 8.99
CA GLU A 45 8.64 -4.96 9.03
C GLU A 45 9.54 -5.25 7.82
N GLY A 46 10.04 -4.21 7.14
CA GLY A 46 11.10 -4.38 6.16
C GLY A 46 11.84 -3.09 5.86
N TYR A 47 12.77 -3.14 4.91
CA TYR A 47 13.65 -1.99 4.58
C TYR A 47 14.37 -1.38 5.80
N GLY A 48 14.82 -2.23 6.73
CA GLY A 48 15.55 -1.81 7.93
C GLY A 48 14.66 -1.08 8.95
N GLY A 49 13.56 -1.70 9.38
CA GLY A 49 12.70 -1.15 10.43
C GLY A 49 11.47 -0.37 9.97
N LYS A 50 11.18 -0.32 8.66
CA LYS A 50 10.01 0.39 8.13
C LYS A 50 8.78 -0.50 8.15
N LEU A 51 7.64 0.10 8.49
CA LEU A 51 6.34 -0.53 8.34
C LEU A 51 6.03 -0.81 6.86
N ILE A 52 5.72 -2.05 6.55
CA ILE A 52 5.23 -2.50 5.26
C ILE A 52 3.81 -3.00 5.43
N ALA A 53 2.90 -2.53 4.58
CA ALA A 53 1.52 -2.96 4.56
C ALA A 53 1.17 -3.51 3.18
N PHE A 54 0.61 -4.71 3.13
CA PHE A 54 0.12 -5.34 1.92
C PHE A 54 -1.40 -5.18 1.84
N TYR A 55 -1.87 -4.73 0.68
CA TYR A 55 -3.27 -4.47 0.40
C TYR A 55 -3.74 -5.30 -0.79
N PHE A 56 -4.98 -5.78 -0.74
CA PHE A 56 -5.59 -6.44 -1.88
C PHE A 56 -6.02 -5.41 -2.93
N ILE A 57 -5.43 -5.51 -4.13
CA ILE A 57 -5.55 -4.51 -5.19
C ILE A 57 -7.01 -4.27 -5.60
N PRO A 58 -7.84 -5.29 -5.89
CA PRO A 58 -9.22 -5.07 -6.32
C PRO A 58 -10.04 -4.19 -5.37
N GLU A 59 -9.84 -4.34 -4.06
CA GLU A 59 -10.55 -3.58 -3.02
C GLU A 59 -9.94 -2.19 -2.78
N THR A 60 -8.67 -2.00 -3.14
CA THR A 60 -7.91 -0.79 -2.79
C THR A 60 -7.88 0.26 -3.92
N LYS A 61 -8.42 -0.06 -5.10
CA LYS A 61 -8.39 0.85 -6.27
C LYS A 61 -8.96 2.24 -6.00
N VAL A 62 -10.06 2.33 -5.24
CA VAL A 62 -10.71 3.62 -4.94
C VAL A 62 -9.84 4.47 -4.01
N ALA A 63 -9.33 3.88 -2.93
CA ALA A 63 -8.42 4.56 -2.01
C ALA A 63 -7.12 5.00 -2.69
N TRP A 64 -6.62 4.19 -3.64
CA TRP A 64 -5.46 4.54 -4.45
C TRP A 64 -5.69 5.75 -5.35
N LYS A 65 -6.82 5.82 -6.06
CA LYS A 65 -7.17 7.00 -6.88
C LYS A 65 -7.27 8.25 -6.02
N TYR A 66 -7.98 8.15 -4.89
CA TYR A 66 -8.08 9.25 -3.93
C TYR A 66 -6.69 9.72 -3.45
N TRP A 67 -5.80 8.79 -3.11
CA TRP A 67 -4.43 9.13 -2.71
C TRP A 67 -3.65 9.83 -3.81
N LEU A 68 -3.73 9.37 -5.06
CA LEU A 68 -3.04 10.02 -6.17
C LEU A 68 -3.49 11.46 -6.39
N GLU A 69 -4.78 11.74 -6.21
CA GLU A 69 -5.34 13.09 -6.37
C GLU A 69 -4.95 14.03 -5.21
N ASN A 70 -4.82 13.49 -4.00
CA ASN A 70 -4.69 14.28 -2.76
C ASN A 70 -3.32 14.16 -2.07
N ARG A 71 -2.35 13.43 -2.66
CA ARG A 71 -1.03 13.27 -2.05
C ARG A 71 -0.30 14.63 -1.98
N PRO A 72 0.47 14.88 -0.91
CA PRO A 72 1.18 16.15 -0.72
C PRO A 72 2.15 16.49 -1.85
N ASP A 73 2.61 15.48 -2.59
CA ASP A 73 3.61 15.61 -3.66
C ASP A 73 3.00 16.13 -4.98
N ASN A 74 1.66 16.15 -5.14
CA ASN A 74 0.99 16.57 -6.37
C ASN A 74 1.16 18.07 -6.70
N GLY A 75 1.69 18.87 -5.78
CA GLY A 75 2.08 20.26 -6.01
C GLY A 75 3.59 20.50 -6.08
N GLN A 76 4.43 19.50 -5.79
CA GLN A 76 5.89 19.64 -5.73
C GLN A 76 6.65 18.79 -6.76
N ALA A 77 6.01 17.77 -7.35
CA ALA A 77 6.63 16.95 -8.39
C ALA A 77 6.84 17.68 -9.73
N ALA A 78 6.30 18.89 -9.90
CA ALA A 78 6.47 19.68 -11.11
C ALA A 78 7.76 20.52 -11.13
N THR A 79 8.46 20.71 -10.01
CA THR A 79 9.56 21.71 -9.98
C THR A 79 10.91 21.26 -9.47
N GLU A 80 11.09 20.18 -8.71
CA GLU A 80 12.42 19.95 -8.11
C GLU A 80 12.86 18.48 -8.13
N ALA A 81 13.89 18.23 -8.95
CA ALA A 81 14.65 16.99 -8.92
C ALA A 81 15.25 16.75 -7.53
N GLY A 82 14.89 15.62 -6.90
CA GLY A 82 15.69 14.94 -5.88
C GLY A 82 15.13 14.92 -4.46
N ARG A 83 14.57 13.78 -4.05
CA ARG A 83 15.13 12.94 -2.96
C ARG A 83 14.22 11.74 -2.65
N ASP A 84 14.80 10.58 -2.85
CA ASP A 84 14.55 9.31 -2.18
C ASP A 84 13.17 8.61 -2.34
N ASN A 85 13.27 7.45 -3.00
CA ASN A 85 12.33 6.33 -3.02
C ASN A 85 11.22 6.38 -4.09
N SER A 86 11.64 6.49 -5.35
CA SER A 86 10.83 6.10 -6.50
C SER A 86 10.66 4.58 -6.57
N SER A 87 9.66 4.04 -5.87
CA SER A 87 8.97 2.82 -6.31
C SER A 87 7.51 2.79 -5.85
N SER A 88 6.75 3.85 -6.10
CA SER A 88 5.32 3.65 -6.32
C SER A 88 5.20 3.01 -7.69
N ALA A 89 5.10 1.68 -7.74
CA ALA A 89 4.88 0.92 -8.96
C ALA A 89 3.71 1.59 -9.72
N GLY A 90 4.05 2.21 -10.85
CA GLY A 90 3.08 2.71 -11.81
C GLY A 90 2.30 1.54 -12.37
N TRP A 91 1.00 1.72 -12.51
CA TRP A 91 0.11 0.75 -13.14
C TRP A 91 -0.12 1.23 -14.58
N GLU A 92 0.54 0.58 -15.53
CA GLU A 92 0.02 0.36 -16.89
C GLU A 92 -0.40 -1.11 -17.00
#